data_AF-N1PLG3-F1
#
_entry.id   AF-N1PLG3-F1
#
_cell.length_a   1.000
_cell.length_b   1.000
_cell.length_c   1.000
_cell.angle_alpha   90.00
_cell.angle_beta   90.00
_cell.angle_gamma   90.00
#
_symmetry.space_group_name_H-M   'P 1'
#
loop_
_entity.id
_entity.type
_entity.pdbx_description
1 polymer ?
#
loop_
_entity_poly.entity_id
_entity_poly.type
_entity_poly.pdbx_seq_one_letter_code
_entity_poly.pdbx_strand_id
1 'polypeptide(L)'
;MAMDTILQKLGDEIVDVDEETFDVFSQSVPSRDLGMVDAKAEALELTIAGRDFEITQSPGVLQSSRGGGTTGAAVWQTSVRLAEWLAWSENPLFKYALLGARSTALELGAGISGVVPLVLRPRIKQCFATDQSYVLKALNDNVSANSKDSKAHGKKRAKPGLQSTISTFALDWENDNVTSVLTANGVELGSDLLLAVDCIYNYALIEPLVQTCTDICKMRSQKDGDGGIEAAPTICVIAQQLRQPDVFELWLQCFHRRFRVWRLPDDLLSDGLKENSGFVVHFGILRGH
;
A
#
# COMPACT_ATOMS: atom_id res chain seq x y z
N MET A 1 17.10 12.72 -11.47
CA MET A 1 18.11 11.65 -11.34
C MET A 1 17.53 10.36 -10.75
N ALA A 2 17.09 10.34 -9.49
CA ALA A 2 16.49 9.13 -8.89
C ALA A 2 15.21 8.68 -9.62
N MET A 3 14.30 9.64 -9.90
CA MET A 3 13.07 9.38 -10.64
C MET A 3 13.34 8.88 -12.07
N ASP A 4 14.20 9.56 -12.83
CA ASP A 4 14.54 9.14 -14.20
C ASP A 4 15.12 7.73 -14.25
N THR A 5 15.93 7.37 -13.24
CA THR A 5 16.53 6.03 -13.13
C THR A 5 15.46 4.96 -12.94
N ILE A 6 14.48 5.18 -12.04
CA ILE A 6 13.42 4.20 -11.85
C ILE A 6 12.49 4.12 -13.06
N LEU A 7 12.15 5.25 -13.69
CA LEU A 7 11.30 5.26 -14.88
C LEU A 7 11.94 4.48 -16.03
N GLN A 8 13.26 4.60 -16.22
CA GLN A 8 13.98 3.79 -17.19
C GLN A 8 13.92 2.28 -16.87
N LYS A 9 13.90 1.91 -15.58
CA LYS A 9 13.82 0.51 -15.14
C LYS A 9 12.41 -0.07 -15.20
N LEU A 10 11.38 0.77 -15.02
CA LEU A 10 9.99 0.37 -15.19
C LEU A 10 9.65 0.06 -16.65
N GLY A 11 10.35 0.69 -17.59
CA GLY A 11 10.11 0.51 -19.03
C GLY A 11 8.98 1.41 -19.52
N ASP A 12 8.19 0.90 -20.45
CA ASP A 12 7.15 1.69 -21.12
C ASP A 12 5.97 1.95 -20.19
N GLU A 13 5.45 3.18 -20.25
CA GLU A 13 4.18 3.53 -19.59
C GLU A 13 3.05 2.73 -20.23
N ILE A 14 2.09 2.25 -19.43
CA ILE A 14 0.88 1.62 -19.96
C ILE A 14 0.15 2.67 -20.81
N VAL A 15 -0.05 2.37 -22.10
CA VAL A 15 -0.75 3.25 -23.06
C VAL A 15 -2.11 2.71 -23.49
N ASP A 16 -2.32 1.40 -23.37
CA ASP A 16 -3.56 0.70 -23.66
C ASP A 16 -3.96 -0.14 -22.44
N VAL A 17 -5.08 0.22 -21.83
CA VAL A 17 -5.58 -0.43 -20.61
C VAL A 17 -6.19 -1.80 -20.93
N ASP A 18 -6.77 -1.96 -22.12
CA ASP A 18 -7.42 -3.19 -22.53
C ASP A 18 -6.34 -4.24 -22.85
N GLU A 19 -5.25 -3.83 -23.52
CA GLU A 19 -4.06 -4.66 -23.74
C GLU A 19 -3.41 -5.09 -22.42
N GLU A 20 -3.15 -4.15 -21.50
CA GLU A 20 -2.56 -4.48 -20.19
C GLU A 20 -3.46 -5.44 -19.38
N THR A 21 -4.78 -5.23 -19.41
CA THR A 21 -5.73 -6.12 -18.74
C THR A 21 -5.68 -7.52 -19.35
N PHE A 22 -5.68 -7.62 -20.67
CA PHE A 22 -5.56 -8.90 -21.36
C PHE A 22 -4.26 -9.62 -21.00
N ASP A 23 -3.14 -8.92 -21.06
CA ASP A 23 -1.81 -9.47 -20.77
C ASP A 23 -1.75 -10.03 -19.35
N VAL A 24 -2.19 -9.25 -18.36
CA VAL A 24 -2.15 -9.64 -16.94
C VAL A 24 -3.09 -10.82 -16.64
N PHE A 25 -4.29 -10.87 -17.24
CA PHE A 25 -5.26 -11.95 -17.00
C PHE A 25 -5.06 -13.19 -17.89
N SER A 26 -4.19 -13.11 -18.92
CA SER A 26 -3.80 -14.26 -19.75
C SER A 26 -2.72 -15.15 -19.10
N GLN A 27 -2.12 -14.69 -18.00
CA GLN A 27 -1.09 -15.43 -17.25
C GLN A 27 -1.63 -16.74 -16.66
N SER A 28 -0.73 -17.68 -16.39
CA SER A 28 -1.06 -18.96 -15.73
C SER A 28 -1.23 -18.76 -14.23
N VAL A 29 -2.34 -18.16 -13.82
CA VAL A 29 -2.62 -17.82 -12.42
C VAL A 29 -3.03 -19.06 -11.61
N PRO A 30 -2.42 -19.33 -10.45
CA PRO A 30 -2.83 -20.41 -9.54
C PRO A 30 -4.31 -20.27 -9.12
N SER A 31 -4.93 -21.40 -8.72
CA SER A 31 -6.33 -21.49 -8.31
C SER A 31 -6.82 -20.33 -7.43
N ARG A 32 -7.99 -19.79 -7.77
CA ARG A 32 -8.63 -18.57 -7.23
C ARG A 32 -9.26 -18.81 -5.85
N ASP A 33 -8.50 -18.63 -4.77
CA ASP A 33 -9.07 -18.46 -3.45
C ASP A 33 -9.56 -17.01 -3.23
N LEU A 34 -10.18 -16.75 -2.08
CA LEU A 34 -10.58 -15.40 -1.69
C LEU A 34 -9.38 -14.52 -1.31
N GLY A 35 -8.13 -14.97 -1.41
CA GLY A 35 -6.94 -14.16 -1.15
C GLY A 35 -6.70 -13.78 0.31
N MET A 36 -7.53 -14.27 1.22
CA MET A 36 -7.26 -14.23 2.65
C MET A 36 -6.19 -15.26 2.98
N VAL A 37 -5.32 -14.99 3.94
CA VAL A 37 -4.29 -15.95 4.39
C VAL A 37 -4.96 -17.18 5.01
N ASP A 38 -5.85 -16.96 5.99
CA ASP A 38 -6.79 -17.95 6.49
C ASP A 38 -8.02 -17.21 7.00
N ALA A 39 -9.18 -17.40 6.36
CA ALA A 39 -10.42 -16.69 6.69
C ALA A 39 -11.07 -17.14 8.02
N LYS A 40 -10.64 -18.27 8.59
CA LYS A 40 -11.27 -18.90 9.76
C LYS A 40 -10.48 -18.72 11.04
N ALA A 41 -9.17 -18.52 10.95
CA ALA A 41 -8.31 -18.30 12.10
C ALA A 41 -8.71 -17.02 12.86
N GLU A 42 -8.58 -16.99 14.19
CA GLU A 42 -8.74 -15.75 14.96
C GLU A 42 -7.41 -15.00 15.14
N ALA A 43 -6.29 -15.71 15.01
CA ALA A 43 -4.95 -15.17 15.02
C ALA A 43 -4.10 -15.86 13.95
N LEU A 44 -3.23 -15.10 13.30
CA LEU A 44 -2.31 -15.58 12.28
C LEU A 44 -0.87 -15.35 12.73
N GLU A 45 -0.07 -16.41 12.66
CA GLU A 45 1.38 -16.33 12.77
C GLU A 45 1.96 -16.14 11.36
N LEU A 46 2.59 -15.00 11.13
CA LEU A 46 3.16 -14.63 9.83
C LEU A 46 4.65 -14.40 10.00
N THR A 47 5.48 -14.99 9.14
CA THR A 47 6.90 -14.64 9.04
C THR A 47 7.10 -13.82 7.78
N ILE A 48 7.41 -12.54 7.92
CA ILE A 48 7.64 -11.61 6.80
C ILE A 48 9.08 -11.12 6.88
N ALA A 49 9.88 -11.46 5.86
CA ALA A 49 11.29 -11.08 5.75
C ALA A 49 12.11 -11.40 7.03
N GLY A 50 11.89 -12.58 7.60
CA GLY A 50 12.59 -13.07 8.79
C GLY A 50 12.14 -12.42 10.11
N ARG A 51 11.02 -11.70 10.10
CA ARG A 51 10.36 -11.17 11.30
C ARG A 51 9.04 -11.89 11.50
N ASP A 52 8.78 -12.32 12.73
CA ASP A 52 7.52 -12.97 13.10
C ASP A 52 6.52 -11.94 13.60
N PHE A 53 5.27 -12.12 13.17
CA PHE A 53 4.12 -11.31 13.52
C PHE A 53 2.98 -12.20 13.98
N GLU A 54 2.28 -11.76 15.02
CA GLU A 54 1.03 -12.36 15.46
C GLU A 54 -0.09 -11.34 15.19
N ILE A 55 -0.94 -11.64 14.22
CA ILE A 55 -2.01 -10.74 13.78
C ILE A 55 -3.35 -11.33 14.18
N THR A 56 -4.05 -10.63 15.07
CA THR A 56 -5.43 -10.98 15.44
C THR A 56 -6.38 -10.50 14.35
N GLN A 57 -7.29 -11.39 13.93
CA GLN A 57 -8.35 -11.08 12.98
C GLN A 57 -9.74 -11.35 13.57
N SER A 58 -10.80 -10.95 12.86
CA SER A 58 -12.16 -11.10 13.37
C SER A 58 -13.04 -11.85 12.38
N PRO A 59 -13.05 -13.19 12.41
CA PRO A 59 -13.91 -14.01 11.56
C PRO A 59 -15.40 -13.70 11.72
N GLY A 60 -15.83 -13.39 12.95
CA GLY A 60 -17.20 -12.95 13.22
C GLY A 60 -17.56 -11.64 12.52
N VAL A 61 -16.59 -10.75 12.31
CA VAL A 61 -16.80 -9.55 11.49
C VAL A 61 -16.96 -9.93 10.03
N LEU A 62 -16.09 -10.79 9.50
CA LEU A 62 -16.14 -11.26 8.11
C LEU A 62 -17.50 -11.86 7.74
N GLN A 63 -18.11 -12.59 8.68
CA GLN A 63 -19.38 -13.30 8.49
C GLN A 63 -20.64 -12.45 8.78
N SER A 64 -20.48 -11.18 9.19
CA SER A 64 -21.61 -10.33 9.56
C SER A 64 -22.24 -9.61 8.36
N SER A 65 -23.54 -9.37 8.39
CA SER A 65 -24.29 -8.66 7.33
C SER A 65 -24.27 -7.13 7.49
N ARG A 66 -23.13 -6.57 7.93
CA ARG A 66 -23.01 -5.12 8.19
C ARG A 66 -22.99 -4.33 6.88
N GLY A 67 -23.58 -3.13 6.87
CA GLY A 67 -23.65 -2.28 5.68
C GLY A 67 -22.30 -1.71 5.22
N GLY A 68 -21.31 -1.58 6.11
CA GLY A 68 -20.01 -0.93 5.83
C GLY A 68 -18.93 -1.83 5.23
N GLY A 69 -19.29 -2.97 4.64
CA GLY A 69 -18.34 -4.00 4.19
C GLY A 69 -17.64 -4.72 5.34
N THR A 70 -17.10 -5.92 5.08
CA THR A 70 -16.45 -6.75 6.12
C THR A 70 -15.01 -7.12 5.78
N THR A 71 -14.58 -6.86 4.53
CA THR A 71 -13.30 -7.27 3.96
C THR A 71 -12.09 -6.75 4.73
N GLY A 72 -12.21 -5.60 5.39
CA GLY A 72 -11.15 -5.02 6.22
C GLY A 72 -10.78 -5.86 7.45
N ALA A 73 -11.57 -6.88 7.83
CA ALA A 73 -11.33 -7.71 9.00
C ALA A 73 -10.57 -9.03 8.76
N ALA A 74 -10.03 -9.21 7.55
CA ALA A 74 -9.15 -10.31 7.20
C ALA A 74 -7.73 -9.80 6.93
N VAL A 75 -6.76 -10.70 7.03
CA VAL A 75 -5.42 -10.47 6.47
C VAL A 75 -5.36 -11.02 5.06
N TRP A 76 -4.94 -10.17 4.12
CA TRP A 76 -4.87 -10.49 2.70
C TRP A 76 -3.45 -10.93 2.31
N GLN A 77 -3.35 -11.92 1.43
CA GLN A 77 -2.08 -12.42 0.88
C GLN A 77 -1.29 -11.30 0.19
N THR A 78 -1.99 -10.36 -0.47
CA THR A 78 -1.39 -9.18 -1.09
C THR A 78 -0.62 -8.34 -0.09
N SER A 79 -1.15 -8.13 1.12
CA SER A 79 -0.46 -7.38 2.19
C SER A 79 0.82 -8.08 2.66
N VAL A 80 0.80 -9.41 2.79
CA VAL A 80 1.97 -10.21 3.17
C VAL A 80 3.05 -10.11 2.09
N ARG A 81 2.70 -10.39 0.83
CA ARG A 81 3.64 -10.39 -0.31
C ARG A 81 4.23 -9.00 -0.57
N LEU A 82 3.40 -7.95 -0.47
CA LEU A 82 3.87 -6.58 -0.60
C LEU A 82 4.79 -6.19 0.56
N ALA A 83 4.49 -6.60 1.78
CA ALA A 83 5.38 -6.37 2.91
C ALA A 83 6.73 -7.08 2.73
N GLU A 84 6.76 -8.32 2.24
CA GLU A 84 8.02 -9.00 1.88
C GLU A 84 8.81 -8.23 0.83
N TRP A 85 8.14 -7.74 -0.22
CA TRP A 85 8.77 -6.90 -1.25
C TRP A 85 9.32 -5.59 -0.68
N LEU A 86 8.58 -4.92 0.20
CA LEU A 86 9.01 -3.67 0.86
C LEU A 86 10.16 -3.88 1.84
N ALA A 87 10.29 -5.08 2.43
CA ALA A 87 11.42 -5.46 3.27
C ALA A 87 12.66 -5.86 2.49
N TRP A 88 12.51 -6.22 1.21
CA TRP A 88 13.59 -6.71 0.37
C TRP A 88 14.73 -5.69 0.28
N SER A 89 15.98 -6.17 0.38
CA SER A 89 17.17 -5.33 0.34
C SER A 89 17.35 -4.62 -1.01
N GLU A 90 16.93 -5.28 -2.09
CA GLU A 90 17.00 -4.75 -3.46
C GLU A 90 15.74 -3.99 -3.88
N ASN A 91 14.79 -3.74 -2.96
CA ASN A 91 13.55 -3.04 -3.28
C ASN A 91 13.86 -1.69 -3.99
N PRO A 92 13.27 -1.44 -5.17
CA PRO A 92 13.63 -0.31 -6.02
C PRO A 92 13.38 1.05 -5.35
N LEU A 93 12.37 1.16 -4.49
CA LEU A 93 12.04 2.41 -3.79
C LEU A 93 13.20 2.87 -2.90
N PHE A 94 13.94 1.94 -2.32
CA PHE A 94 15.09 2.25 -1.46
C PHE A 94 16.41 2.19 -2.23
N LYS A 95 16.57 1.22 -3.14
CA LYS A 95 17.79 1.03 -3.93
C LYS A 95 18.11 2.24 -4.80
N TYR A 96 17.10 2.89 -5.36
CA TYR A 96 17.25 4.11 -6.16
C TYR A 96 17.00 5.40 -5.36
N ALA A 97 16.97 5.31 -4.01
CA ALA A 97 16.81 6.45 -3.11
C ALA A 97 15.55 7.31 -3.35
N LEU A 98 14.44 6.68 -3.79
CA LEU A 98 13.12 7.31 -3.84
C LEU A 98 12.56 7.48 -2.42
N LEU A 99 12.84 6.51 -1.55
CA LEU A 99 12.51 6.52 -0.13
C LEU A 99 13.75 6.36 0.74
N GLY A 100 13.68 6.87 1.96
CA GLY A 100 14.70 6.68 2.98
C GLY A 100 14.27 7.18 4.35
N ALA A 101 15.23 7.38 5.25
CA ALA A 101 14.96 7.68 6.66
C ALA A 101 14.19 8.99 6.92
N ARG A 102 14.00 9.86 5.91
CA ARG A 102 13.20 11.09 6.03
C ARG A 102 11.80 10.97 5.41
N SER A 103 11.53 9.87 4.73
CA SER A 103 10.31 9.70 3.95
C SER A 103 9.10 9.41 4.83
N THR A 104 7.95 9.76 4.29
CA THR A 104 6.62 9.46 4.82
C THR A 104 5.91 8.50 3.86
N ALA A 105 5.22 7.51 4.40
CA ALA A 105 4.31 6.65 3.64
C ALA A 105 2.89 6.75 4.21
N LEU A 106 1.89 6.60 3.33
CA LEU A 106 0.47 6.55 3.67
C LEU A 106 -0.12 5.30 3.00
N GLU A 107 -0.78 4.45 3.78
CA GLU A 107 -1.51 3.27 3.30
C GLU A 107 -3.02 3.52 3.36
N LEU A 108 -3.70 3.29 2.24
CA LEU A 108 -5.15 3.26 2.11
C LEU A 108 -5.64 1.82 2.24
N GLY A 109 -6.70 1.62 3.03
CA GLY A 109 -7.33 0.30 3.16
C GLY A 109 -6.40 -0.70 3.86
N ALA A 110 -5.73 -0.29 4.93
CA ALA A 110 -4.75 -1.10 5.67
C ALA A 110 -5.35 -2.39 6.27
N GLY A 111 -6.68 -2.44 6.39
CA GLY A 111 -7.41 -3.47 7.10
C GLY A 111 -6.98 -3.54 8.56
N ILE A 112 -7.24 -4.68 9.17
CA ILE A 112 -6.80 -4.97 10.55
C ILE A 112 -5.30 -5.24 10.66
N SER A 113 -4.60 -5.52 9.55
CA SER A 113 -3.31 -6.22 9.62
C SER A 113 -2.17 -5.35 10.15
N GLY A 114 -2.01 -4.15 9.61
CA GLY A 114 -0.89 -3.26 9.92
C GLY A 114 0.50 -3.79 9.54
N VAL A 115 0.61 -4.90 8.79
CA VAL A 115 1.91 -5.53 8.48
C VAL A 115 2.78 -4.66 7.57
N VAL A 116 2.17 -3.96 6.60
CA VAL A 116 2.86 -3.05 5.69
C VAL A 116 3.54 -1.89 6.43
N PRO A 117 2.85 -1.10 7.27
CA PRO A 117 3.49 -0.01 8.00
C PRO A 117 4.51 -0.52 9.03
N LEU A 118 4.30 -1.70 9.64
CA LEU A 118 5.26 -2.34 10.55
C LEU A 118 6.57 -2.75 9.86
N VAL A 119 6.52 -3.12 8.59
CA VAL A 119 7.69 -3.46 7.78
C VAL A 119 8.40 -2.22 7.25
N LEU A 120 7.66 -1.16 6.89
CA LEU A 120 8.23 0.10 6.42
C LEU A 120 8.88 0.92 7.53
N ARG A 121 8.30 0.91 8.74
CA ARG A 121 8.70 1.74 9.89
C ARG A 121 10.21 1.76 10.15
N PRO A 122 10.99 0.67 10.09
CA PRO A 122 12.44 0.73 10.33
C PRO A 122 13.24 1.48 9.24
N ARG A 123 12.65 1.71 8.05
CA ARG A 123 13.34 2.26 6.87
C ARG A 123 12.99 3.72 6.58
N ILE A 124 11.88 4.22 7.13
CA ILE A 124 11.36 5.57 6.86
C ILE A 124 11.00 6.31 8.15
N LYS A 125 10.74 7.62 8.05
CA LYS A 125 10.43 8.47 9.21
C LYS A 125 9.05 8.19 9.79
N GLN A 126 8.05 8.06 8.92
CA GLN A 126 6.66 8.04 9.34
C GLN A 126 5.82 7.14 8.44
N CYS A 127 5.00 6.29 9.04
CA CYS A 127 3.94 5.57 8.34
C CYS A 127 2.58 6.06 8.85
N PHE A 128 1.66 6.28 7.93
CA PHE A 128 0.25 6.48 8.22
C PHE A 128 -0.53 5.31 7.64
N ALA A 129 -1.43 4.72 8.41
CA ALA A 129 -2.30 3.63 7.95
C ALA A 129 -3.75 4.01 8.15
N THR A 130 -4.53 3.94 7.08
CA THR A 130 -5.91 4.42 7.07
C THR A 130 -6.87 3.34 6.64
N ASP A 131 -8.05 3.36 7.25
CA ASP A 131 -9.16 2.48 6.90
C ASP A 131 -10.47 3.07 7.45
N GLN A 132 -11.57 2.35 7.27
CA GLN A 132 -12.84 2.63 7.90
C GLN A 132 -12.75 2.54 9.43
N SER A 133 -13.48 3.42 10.12
CA SER A 133 -13.41 3.58 11.59
C SER A 133 -13.59 2.27 12.38
N TYR A 134 -14.41 1.34 11.87
CA TYR A 134 -14.69 0.07 12.54
C TYR A 134 -13.48 -0.87 12.63
N VAL A 135 -12.49 -0.72 11.74
CA VAL A 135 -11.28 -1.54 11.68
C VAL A 135 -10.20 -1.02 12.62
N LEU A 136 -10.18 0.28 12.88
CA LEU A 136 -9.04 0.98 13.49
C LEU A 136 -8.67 0.46 14.88
N LYS A 137 -9.63 0.00 15.67
CA LYS A 137 -9.30 -0.57 17.00
C LYS A 137 -8.41 -1.80 16.84
N ALA A 138 -8.83 -2.77 16.02
CA ALA A 138 -8.08 -4.00 15.79
C ALA A 138 -6.74 -3.72 15.08
N LEU A 139 -6.72 -2.78 14.12
CA LEU A 139 -5.48 -2.31 13.50
C LEU A 139 -4.50 -1.76 14.53
N ASN A 140 -4.94 -0.89 15.44
CA ASN A 140 -4.11 -0.34 16.51
C ASN A 140 -3.58 -1.41 17.46
N ASP A 141 -4.43 -2.37 17.83
CA ASP A 141 -4.05 -3.48 18.71
C ASP A 141 -2.96 -4.32 18.04
N ASN A 142 -3.11 -4.69 16.76
CA ASN A 142 -2.12 -5.43 15.99
C ASN A 142 -0.81 -4.65 15.81
N VAL A 143 -0.87 -3.37 15.43
CA VAL A 143 0.32 -2.52 15.32
C VAL A 143 1.03 -2.44 16.67
N SER A 144 0.30 -2.24 17.77
CA SER A 144 0.89 -2.11 19.11
C SER A 144 1.54 -3.40 19.59
N ALA A 145 0.91 -4.55 19.33
CA ALA A 145 1.44 -5.86 19.68
C ALA A 145 2.75 -6.17 18.94
N ASN A 146 2.86 -5.73 17.69
CA ASN A 146 3.98 -6.07 16.79
C ASN A 146 5.01 -4.93 16.61
N SER A 147 4.83 -3.77 17.24
CA SER A 147 5.76 -2.63 17.14
C SER A 147 7.02 -2.79 18.00
N LYS A 148 7.02 -3.71 18.97
CA LYS A 148 8.20 -4.01 19.79
C LYS A 148 9.03 -5.00 18.99
N ASP A 149 10.26 -4.61 18.63
CA ASP A 149 11.22 -5.55 18.06
C ASP A 149 11.22 -6.79 18.96
N SER A 150 10.88 -7.94 18.37
CA SER A 150 10.90 -9.23 19.04
C SER A 150 12.21 -9.31 19.81
N LYS A 151 12.12 -9.68 21.09
CA LYS A 151 13.24 -9.67 22.04
C LYS A 151 14.43 -10.42 21.44
N ALA A 152 15.30 -9.71 20.74
CA ALA A 152 16.59 -10.22 20.37
C ALA A 152 17.31 -10.49 21.69
N HIS A 153 17.56 -11.76 21.97
CA HIS A 153 18.39 -12.21 23.08
C HIS A 153 19.79 -11.60 22.92
N GLY A 154 19.98 -10.38 23.42
CA GLY A 154 21.24 -9.66 23.29
C GLY A 154 21.12 -8.25 23.84
N LYS A 155 21.60 -8.05 25.07
CA LYS A 155 21.79 -6.71 25.66
C LYS A 155 22.81 -5.93 24.83
N LYS A 156 22.37 -5.18 23.83
CA LYS A 156 23.12 -4.02 23.30
C LYS A 156 22.18 -2.82 23.31
N ARG A 157 22.56 -1.80 24.08
CA ARG A 157 21.90 -0.49 24.09
C ARG A 157 21.91 0.04 22.65
N ALA A 158 20.75 0.10 22.00
CA ALA A 158 20.60 0.79 20.73
C ALA A 158 20.91 2.28 20.94
N LYS A 159 21.68 2.89 20.03
CA LYS A 159 21.82 4.35 19.95
C LYS A 159 20.41 4.96 19.77
N PRO A 160 20.15 6.21 20.20
CA PRO A 160 18.87 6.87 19.90
C PRO A 160 18.78 7.07 18.39
N GLY A 161 18.23 6.08 17.70
CA GLY A 161 17.86 6.17 16.30
C GLY A 161 16.62 7.05 16.16
N LEU A 162 16.38 7.52 14.94
CA LEU A 162 15.14 8.20 14.57
C LEU A 162 13.95 7.36 15.07
N GLN A 163 13.15 7.90 15.98
CA GLN A 163 11.89 7.26 16.38
C GLN A 163 10.95 7.35 15.19
N SER A 164 10.97 6.34 14.33
CA SER A 164 9.93 6.19 13.33
C SER A 164 8.62 5.88 14.03
N THR A 165 7.50 6.41 13.55
CA THR A 165 6.19 6.15 14.17
C THR A 165 5.17 5.68 13.15
N ILE A 166 4.21 4.90 13.64
CA ILE A 166 3.04 4.47 12.88
C ILE A 166 1.85 5.18 13.51
N SER A 167 1.10 5.92 12.71
CA SER A 167 -0.13 6.58 13.12
C SER A 167 -1.29 6.02 12.32
N THR A 168 -2.40 5.72 12.98
CA THR A 168 -3.60 5.20 12.32
C THR A 168 -4.74 6.19 12.48
N PHE A 169 -5.56 6.38 11.45
CA PHE A 169 -6.77 7.20 11.55
C PHE A 169 -7.81 6.79 10.50
N ALA A 170 -9.04 7.24 10.69
CA ALA A 170 -10.14 6.93 9.78
C ALA A 170 -10.01 7.74 8.49
N LEU A 171 -10.23 7.09 7.35
CA LEU A 171 -10.42 7.77 6.09
C LEU A 171 -11.46 7.02 5.26
N ASP A 172 -12.63 7.62 5.11
CA ASP A 172 -13.71 7.13 4.27
C ASP A 172 -13.63 7.78 2.89
N TRP A 173 -13.24 7.01 1.88
CA TRP A 173 -13.02 7.50 0.52
C TRP A 173 -14.27 8.10 -0.13
N GLU A 174 -15.46 7.68 0.30
CA GLU A 174 -16.73 8.14 -0.29
C GLU A 174 -17.20 9.46 0.30
N ASN A 175 -16.93 9.70 1.59
CA ASN A 175 -17.61 10.73 2.36
C ASN A 175 -16.67 11.79 2.95
N ASP A 176 -15.38 11.48 3.14
CA ASP A 176 -14.46 12.40 3.79
C ASP A 176 -13.90 13.46 2.84
N ASN A 177 -13.68 14.65 3.37
CA ASN A 177 -12.78 15.60 2.75
C ASN A 177 -11.32 15.19 3.03
N VAL A 178 -10.71 14.49 2.07
CA VAL A 178 -9.37 13.89 2.19
C VAL A 178 -8.33 14.89 2.71
N THR A 179 -8.24 16.09 2.11
CA THR A 179 -7.26 17.11 2.51
C THR A 179 -7.43 17.54 3.97
N SER A 180 -8.67 17.74 4.42
CA SER A 180 -8.96 18.15 5.79
C SER A 180 -8.61 17.05 6.79
N VAL A 181 -8.99 15.80 6.50
CA VAL A 181 -8.67 14.64 7.35
C VAL A 181 -7.16 14.44 7.46
N LEU A 182 -6.44 14.49 6.33
CA LEU A 182 -4.99 14.35 6.31
C LEU A 182 -4.27 15.47 7.08
N THR A 183 -4.69 16.72 6.89
CA THR A 183 -4.12 17.86 7.62
C THR A 183 -4.34 17.71 9.12
N ALA A 184 -5.56 17.37 9.55
CA ALA A 184 -5.89 17.17 10.96
C ALA A 184 -5.09 16.04 11.63
N ASN A 185 -4.61 15.06 10.85
CA ASN A 185 -3.81 13.93 11.31
C ASN A 185 -2.30 14.09 11.05
N GLY A 186 -1.84 15.30 10.73
CA GLY A 186 -0.41 15.62 10.62
C GLY A 186 0.25 15.22 9.30
N VAL A 187 -0.53 14.98 8.24
CA VAL A 187 -0.04 14.69 6.88
C VAL A 187 -0.05 15.97 6.01
N GLU A 188 0.27 17.12 6.62
CA GLU A 188 0.12 18.43 5.98
C GLU A 188 1.05 18.64 4.79
N LEU A 189 2.20 17.98 4.77
CA LEU A 189 3.20 18.09 3.70
C LEU A 189 3.02 17.03 2.60
N GLY A 190 1.93 16.25 2.66
CA GLY A 190 1.74 15.07 1.82
C GLY A 190 2.63 13.89 2.24
N SER A 191 2.76 12.91 1.35
CA SER A 191 3.49 11.66 1.56
C SER A 191 4.44 11.39 0.40
N ASP A 192 5.59 10.73 0.63
CA ASP A 192 6.49 10.31 -0.46
C ASP A 192 5.93 9.08 -1.17
N LEU A 193 5.28 8.21 -0.39
CA LEU A 193 4.68 6.97 -0.87
C LEU A 193 3.19 6.92 -0.49
N LEU A 194 2.35 6.58 -1.45
CA LEU A 194 0.96 6.20 -1.26
C LEU A 194 0.80 4.73 -1.64
N LEU A 195 0.25 3.93 -0.74
CA LEU A 195 0.01 2.50 -0.92
C LEU A 195 -1.50 2.24 -0.94
N ALA A 196 -1.96 1.39 -1.86
CA ALA A 196 -3.25 0.73 -1.77
C ALA A 196 -3.05 -0.75 -2.03
N VAL A 197 -3.51 -1.59 -1.10
CA VAL A 197 -3.14 -3.00 -1.06
C VAL A 197 -4.41 -3.85 -1.00
N ASP A 198 -4.72 -4.56 -2.09
CA ASP A 198 -5.96 -5.31 -2.29
C ASP A 198 -7.25 -4.48 -2.14
N CYS A 199 -7.20 -3.18 -2.49
CA CYS A 199 -8.34 -2.26 -2.38
C CYS A 199 -9.30 -2.28 -3.59
N ILE A 200 -8.99 -3.06 -4.63
CA ILE A 200 -9.72 -3.05 -5.91
C ILE A 200 -10.57 -4.32 -6.00
N TYR A 201 -11.79 -4.25 -5.46
CA TYR A 201 -12.69 -5.40 -5.37
C TYR A 201 -14.18 -5.05 -5.53
N ASN A 202 -14.53 -3.76 -5.58
CA ASN A 202 -15.91 -3.28 -5.67
C ASN A 202 -15.99 -2.09 -6.62
N TYR A 203 -16.83 -2.19 -7.65
CA TYR A 203 -17.09 -1.15 -8.65
C TYR A 203 -17.41 0.21 -8.01
N ALA A 204 -18.20 0.22 -6.93
CA ALA A 204 -18.63 1.46 -6.27
C ALA A 204 -17.46 2.25 -5.64
N LEU A 205 -16.37 1.57 -5.26
CA LEU A 205 -15.24 2.18 -4.58
C LEU A 205 -14.14 2.67 -5.52
N ILE A 206 -14.19 2.32 -6.82
CA ILE A 206 -13.12 2.64 -7.77
C ILE A 206 -12.93 4.15 -7.93
N GLU A 207 -14.00 4.89 -8.26
CA GLU A 207 -13.92 6.35 -8.42
C GLU A 207 -13.53 7.06 -7.11
N PRO A 208 -14.17 6.76 -5.94
CA PRO A 208 -13.74 7.27 -4.64
C PRO A 208 -12.26 7.02 -4.33
N LEU A 209 -11.75 5.81 -4.58
CA LEU A 209 -10.35 5.45 -4.36
C LEU A 209 -9.41 6.26 -5.27
N VAL A 210 -9.68 6.33 -6.58
CA VAL A 210 -8.85 7.07 -7.53
C VAL A 210 -8.86 8.57 -7.24
N GLN A 211 -10.01 9.11 -6.85
CA GLN A 211 -10.13 10.51 -6.45
C GLN A 211 -9.36 10.78 -5.15
N THR A 212 -9.44 9.89 -4.16
CA THR A 212 -8.63 9.95 -2.93
C THR A 212 -7.14 9.96 -3.25
N CYS A 213 -6.66 9.02 -4.08
CA CYS A 213 -5.26 9.01 -4.52
C CYS A 213 -4.85 10.32 -5.20
N THR A 214 -5.73 10.88 -6.05
CA THR A 214 -5.48 12.14 -6.75
C THR A 214 -5.29 13.29 -5.75
N ASP A 215 -6.18 13.43 -4.78
CA ASP A 215 -6.16 14.53 -3.83
C ASP A 215 -4.94 14.47 -2.91
N ILE A 216 -4.57 13.26 -2.46
CA ILE A 216 -3.35 13.02 -1.68
C ILE A 216 -2.10 13.44 -2.46
N CYS A 217 -2.01 13.07 -3.73
CA CYS A 217 -0.85 13.41 -4.56
C CYS A 217 -0.76 14.92 -4.81
N LYS A 218 -1.89 15.59 -5.04
CA LYS A 218 -1.95 17.05 -5.24
C LYS A 218 -1.48 17.85 -4.02
N MET A 219 -1.75 17.36 -2.79
CA MET A 219 -1.32 18.05 -1.57
C MET A 219 0.18 18.30 -1.53
N ARG A 220 0.97 17.35 -2.05
CA ARG A 220 2.42 17.46 -2.13
C ARG A 220 2.86 18.43 -3.24
N SER A 221 2.21 18.39 -4.40
CA SER A 221 2.55 19.25 -5.55
C SER A 221 2.25 20.73 -5.30
N GLN A 222 1.19 21.06 -4.54
CA GLN A 222 0.73 22.45 -4.39
C GLN A 222 1.60 23.29 -3.44
N LYS A 223 2.33 22.69 -2.49
CA LYS A 223 3.05 23.44 -1.46
C LYS A 223 4.40 24.01 -1.89
N ASP A 224 4.98 23.55 -3.00
CA ASP A 224 6.31 23.99 -3.46
C ASP A 224 6.25 25.06 -4.57
N GLY A 225 5.05 25.44 -5.02
CA GLY A 225 4.84 26.54 -5.97
C GLY A 225 5.26 27.92 -5.45
N ASP A 226 5.57 28.05 -4.17
CA ASP A 226 5.97 29.31 -3.51
C ASP A 226 7.51 29.44 -3.34
N GLY A 227 8.30 28.44 -3.79
CA GLY A 227 9.71 28.32 -3.42
C GLY A 227 10.64 27.60 -4.40
N GLY A 228 10.45 27.73 -5.72
CA GLY A 228 11.50 27.54 -6.75
C GLY A 228 12.20 26.18 -6.90
N ILE A 229 11.94 25.18 -6.05
CA ILE A 229 12.44 23.81 -6.18
C ILE A 229 11.22 22.90 -6.29
N GLU A 230 11.05 22.27 -7.45
CA GLU A 230 9.97 21.32 -7.72
C GLU A 230 10.12 20.10 -6.79
N ALA A 231 9.12 19.87 -5.92
CA ALA A 231 9.07 18.70 -5.05
C ALA A 231 9.19 17.43 -5.89
N ALA A 232 9.80 16.37 -5.35
CA ALA A 232 9.60 15.04 -5.96
C ALA A 232 8.12 14.64 -5.83
N PRO A 233 7.49 14.00 -6.82
CA PRO A 233 6.09 13.57 -6.74
C PRO A 233 5.85 12.55 -5.63
N THR A 234 4.60 12.47 -5.17
CA THR A 234 4.11 11.28 -4.46
C THR A 234 4.12 10.10 -5.41
N ILE A 235 4.73 9.00 -4.98
CA ILE A 235 4.72 7.74 -5.71
C ILE A 235 3.52 6.92 -5.23
N CYS A 236 2.64 6.52 -6.15
CA CYS A 236 1.59 5.56 -5.87
C CYS A 236 2.10 4.14 -6.16
N VAL A 237 1.95 3.22 -5.21
CA VAL A 237 2.16 1.79 -5.41
C VAL A 237 0.86 1.06 -5.10
N ILE A 238 0.30 0.43 -6.12
CA ILE A 238 -0.99 -0.26 -6.04
C ILE A 238 -0.76 -1.75 -6.27
N ALA A 239 -1.01 -2.56 -5.25
CA ALA A 239 -0.83 -4.01 -5.31
C ALA A 239 -2.19 -4.70 -5.17
N GLN A 240 -2.44 -5.70 -6.01
CA GLN A 240 -3.70 -6.43 -6.00
C GLN A 240 -3.50 -7.88 -6.42
N GLN A 241 -4.36 -8.77 -5.92
CA GLN A 241 -4.53 -10.10 -6.47
C GLN A 241 -5.47 -10.05 -7.68
N LEU A 242 -5.12 -10.78 -8.73
CA LEU A 242 -5.92 -10.88 -9.96
C LEU A 242 -7.14 -11.76 -9.72
N ARG A 243 -8.34 -11.16 -9.76
CA ARG A 243 -9.60 -11.86 -9.46
C ARG A 243 -10.64 -11.66 -10.56
N GLN A 244 -10.95 -10.40 -10.84
CA GLN A 244 -12.02 -10.00 -11.74
C GLN A 244 -11.46 -9.00 -12.77
N PRO A 245 -11.34 -9.41 -14.05
CA PRO A 245 -10.76 -8.54 -15.08
C PRO A 245 -11.55 -7.24 -15.23
N ASP A 246 -12.88 -7.29 -15.24
CA ASP A 246 -13.72 -6.11 -15.41
C ASP A 246 -13.54 -5.05 -14.28
N VAL A 247 -13.34 -5.48 -13.03
CA VAL A 247 -13.08 -4.56 -11.90
C VAL A 247 -11.69 -3.95 -12.02
N PHE A 248 -10.71 -4.77 -12.40
CA PHE A 248 -9.33 -4.35 -12.64
C PHE A 248 -9.27 -3.32 -13.78
N GLU A 249 -9.88 -3.63 -14.92
CA GLU A 249 -9.88 -2.80 -16.12
C GLU A 249 -10.52 -1.44 -15.82
N LEU A 250 -11.70 -1.44 -15.19
CA LEU A 250 -12.37 -0.19 -14.81
C LEU A 250 -11.50 0.65 -13.85
N TRP A 251 -10.84 0.01 -12.88
CA TRP A 251 -9.90 0.72 -12.02
C TRP A 251 -8.74 1.31 -12.81
N LEU A 252 -8.11 0.52 -13.69
CA LEU A 252 -6.95 0.97 -14.45
C LEU A 252 -7.34 2.10 -15.43
N GLN A 253 -8.52 2.03 -16.05
CA GLN A 253 -9.09 3.11 -16.86
C GLN A 253 -9.27 4.39 -16.03
N CYS A 254 -9.92 4.29 -14.87
CA CYS A 254 -10.13 5.44 -13.98
C CYS A 254 -8.80 6.05 -13.50
N PHE A 255 -7.86 5.20 -13.07
CA PHE A 255 -6.55 5.61 -12.56
C PHE A 255 -5.66 6.20 -13.66
N HIS A 256 -5.57 5.57 -14.83
CA HIS A 256 -4.75 6.02 -15.96
C HIS A 256 -5.16 7.40 -16.51
N ARG A 257 -6.45 7.77 -16.40
CA ARG A 257 -6.91 9.15 -16.72
C ARG A 257 -6.25 10.23 -15.86
N ARG A 258 -5.84 9.89 -14.63
CA ARG A 258 -5.25 10.83 -13.66
C ARG A 258 -3.75 10.62 -13.48
N PHE A 259 -3.25 9.41 -13.69
CA PHE A 259 -1.87 9.01 -13.40
C PHE A 259 -1.18 8.48 -14.66
N ARG A 260 0.13 8.75 -14.75
CA ARG A 260 1.05 7.92 -15.54
C ARG A 260 1.23 6.62 -14.79
N VAL A 261 1.12 5.47 -15.47
CA VAL A 261 1.06 4.16 -14.82
C VAL A 261 2.03 3.19 -15.49
N TRP A 262 2.75 2.42 -14.67
CA TRP A 262 3.61 1.33 -15.10
C TRP A 262 3.26 0.08 -14.31
N ARG A 263 3.28 -1.08 -14.97
CA ARG A 263 3.38 -2.38 -14.27
C ARG A 263 4.82 -2.58 -13.84
N LEU A 264 5.06 -3.02 -12.60
CA LEU A 264 6.42 -3.35 -12.17
C LEU A 264 6.89 -4.64 -12.89
N PRO A 265 8.06 -4.62 -13.56
CA PRO A 265 8.65 -5.83 -14.13
C PRO A 265 9.22 -6.76 -13.06
N ASP A 266 9.38 -8.04 -13.42
CA ASP A 266 9.83 -9.11 -12.52
C ASP A 266 11.20 -8.85 -11.86
N ASP A 267 12.12 -8.16 -12.53
CA ASP A 267 13.43 -7.83 -11.99
C ASP A 267 13.38 -6.80 -10.85
N LEU A 268 12.25 -6.10 -10.72
CA LEU A 268 11.96 -5.16 -9.64
C LEU A 268 11.07 -5.76 -8.54
N LEU A 269 10.66 -7.02 -8.65
CA LEU A 269 9.74 -7.70 -7.73
C LEU A 269 10.42 -8.86 -6.97
N SER A 270 9.94 -9.12 -5.75
CA SER A 270 10.27 -10.35 -5.03
C SER A 270 9.49 -11.52 -5.63
N ASP A 271 9.97 -12.74 -5.43
CA ASP A 271 9.42 -13.95 -6.09
C ASP A 271 7.90 -14.12 -5.90
N GLY A 272 7.36 -13.71 -4.75
CA GLY A 272 5.94 -13.80 -4.45
C GLY A 272 5.02 -12.85 -5.25
N LEU A 273 5.56 -11.89 -5.99
CA LEU A 273 4.80 -10.89 -6.75
C LEU A 273 5.06 -10.92 -8.26
N LYS A 274 5.98 -11.76 -8.73
CA LYS A 274 6.32 -11.89 -10.16
C LYS A 274 5.16 -12.40 -11.00
N GLU A 275 5.30 -12.30 -12.31
CA GLU A 275 4.34 -12.88 -13.26
C GLU A 275 4.01 -14.35 -12.93
N ASN A 276 2.77 -14.76 -13.22
CA ASN A 276 2.19 -16.07 -12.89
C ASN A 276 2.02 -16.35 -11.38
N SER A 277 2.29 -15.38 -10.49
CA SER A 277 1.97 -15.51 -9.05
C SER A 277 0.49 -15.27 -8.73
N GLY A 278 -0.24 -14.64 -9.65
CA GLY A 278 -1.61 -14.17 -9.43
C GLY A 278 -1.71 -12.79 -8.78
N PHE A 279 -0.58 -12.09 -8.62
CA PHE A 279 -0.53 -10.73 -8.08
C PHE A 279 0.09 -9.80 -9.11
N VAL A 280 -0.27 -8.52 -9.02
CA VAL A 280 0.32 -7.47 -9.85
C VAL A 280 0.57 -6.22 -9.01
N VAL A 281 1.65 -5.52 -9.31
CA VAL A 281 1.98 -4.24 -8.68
C VAL A 281 2.11 -3.18 -9.76
N HIS A 282 1.43 -2.05 -9.55
CA HIS A 282 1.49 -0.89 -10.41
C HIS A 282 2.19 0.27 -9.69
N PHE A 283 3.00 1.00 -10.44
CA PHE A 283 3.62 2.26 -10.06
C PHE A 283 2.87 3.40 -10.74
N GLY A 284 2.51 4.44 -9.98
CA GLY A 284 1.76 5.58 -10.49
C GLY A 284 2.39 6.92 -10.08
N ILE A 285 2.39 7.87 -11.02
CA ILE A 285 2.70 9.29 -10.75
C ILE A 285 1.56 10.14 -11.30
N LEU A 286 1.09 11.11 -10.52
CA LEU A 286 0.01 12.00 -10.95
C LEU A 286 0.42 12.76 -12.23
N ARG A 287 -0.44 12.78 -13.25
CA ARG A 287 -0.20 13.55 -14.49
C ARG A 287 -0.16 15.04 -14.17
N GLY A 288 0.75 15.77 -14.84
CA GLY A 288 0.95 17.20 -14.60
C GLY A 288 1.82 17.52 -13.39
N HIS A 289 2.46 16.50 -12.80
CA HIS A 289 3.63 16.63 -11.96
C HIS A 289 4.91 16.55 -12.80
#